data_AF-A0A094HYM4-F1
#
_entry.id   AF-A0A094HYM4-F1
#
_cell.length_a   1.000
_cell.length_b   1.000
_cell.length_c   1.000
_cell.angle_alpha   90.00
_cell.angle_beta   90.00
_cell.angle_gamma   90.00
#
_symmetry.space_group_name_H-M   'P 1'
#
loop_
_entity.id
_entity.type
_entity.pdbx_description
1 polymer ?
#
loop_
_entity_poly.entity_id
_entity_poly.type
_entity_poly.pdbx_seq_one_letter_code
_entity_poly.pdbx_strand_id
1 'polypeptide(L)'
;YMGALTNNGRKMANYVGFYKGIQSAGAAVMWSLDAHNMSFMDELISNWVLLAGSLLVAAPVIFMRITDHVTVEEDLKFSDGTLADVLPEGHAEKSVGA
;
A
#
# COMPACT_ATOMS: atom_id res chain seq x y z
N TYR A 1 -7.35 7.27 -3.84
CA TYR A 1 -5.98 6.90 -4.26
C TYR A 1 -5.66 5.42 -4.09
N MET A 2 -6.01 4.74 -2.98
CA MET A 2 -5.68 3.30 -2.85
C MET A 2 -6.28 2.42 -3.96
N GLY A 3 -7.47 2.73 -4.48
CA GLY A 3 -8.07 2.03 -5.63
C GLY A 3 -7.31 2.22 -6.96
N ALA A 4 -6.36 3.16 -7.04
CA ALA A 4 -5.45 3.29 -8.17
C ALA A 4 -4.22 2.37 -8.06
N LEU A 5 -3.98 1.76 -6.89
CA LEU A 5 -2.84 0.86 -6.65
C LEU A 5 -3.19 -0.62 -6.91
N THR A 6 -4.48 -0.99 -6.85
CA THR A 6 -4.93 -2.38 -7.08
C THR A 6 -6.46 -2.42 -7.21
N ASN A 7 -6.98 -3.25 -8.14
CA ASN A 7 -8.41 -3.51 -8.28
C ASN A 7 -8.88 -4.68 -7.40
N ASN A 8 -7.96 -5.50 -6.87
CA ASN A 8 -8.29 -6.55 -5.91
C ASN A 8 -8.57 -6.04 -4.48
N GLY A 9 -9.80 -6.25 -4.00
CA GLY A 9 -10.26 -5.85 -2.67
C GLY A 9 -9.52 -6.51 -1.49
N ARG A 10 -8.98 -7.72 -1.65
CA ARG A 10 -8.20 -8.41 -0.60
C ARG A 10 -6.84 -7.73 -0.39
N LYS A 11 -6.19 -7.32 -1.47
CA LYS A 11 -4.92 -6.57 -1.42
C LYS A 11 -5.13 -5.17 -0.84
N MET A 12 -6.22 -4.51 -1.22
CA MET A 12 -6.67 -3.25 -0.62
C MET A 12 -6.88 -3.36 0.88
N ALA A 13 -7.57 -4.40 1.34
CA ALA A 13 -7.82 -4.63 2.76
C ALA A 13 -6.52 -4.78 3.56
N ASN A 14 -5.53 -5.49 3.00
CA ASN A 14 -4.20 -5.62 3.61
C ASN A 14 -3.46 -4.28 3.69
N TYR A 15 -3.51 -3.45 2.64
CA TYR A 15 -2.91 -2.11 2.67
C TYR A 15 -3.57 -1.19 3.70
N VAL A 16 -4.89 -1.19 3.77
CA VAL A 16 -5.65 -0.42 4.77
C VAL A 16 -5.33 -0.90 6.18
N GLY A 17 -5.31 -2.21 6.41
CA GLY A 17 -4.98 -2.81 7.70
C GLY A 17 -3.57 -2.45 8.15
N PHE A 18 -2.59 -2.58 7.26
CA PHE A 18 -1.20 -2.20 7.53
C PHE A 18 -1.06 -0.71 7.85
N TYR A 19 -1.69 0.16 7.05
CA TYR A 19 -1.67 1.61 7.26
C TYR A 19 -2.25 2.00 8.63
N LYS A 20 -3.43 1.47 8.98
CA LYS A 20 -4.07 1.75 10.28
C LYS A 20 -3.28 1.15 11.45
N GLY A 21 -2.65 0.00 11.24
CA GLY A 21 -1.78 -0.63 12.24
C GLY A 21 -0.57 0.24 12.58
N ILE A 22 0.15 0.75 11.56
CA ILE A 22 1.28 1.64 11.78
C ILE A 22 0.85 2.96 12.44
N GLN A 23 -0.28 3.55 12.02
CA GLN A 23 -0.81 4.75 12.69
C GLN A 23 -1.06 4.51 14.18
N SER A 24 -1.68 3.38 14.52
CA SER A 24 -1.94 3.03 15.92
C SER A 24 -0.65 2.84 16.71
N ALA A 25 0.36 2.19 16.12
CA ALA A 25 1.66 2.00 16.75
C ALA A 25 2.38 3.33 16.99
N GLY A 26 2.39 4.23 16.00
CA GLY A 26 2.98 5.56 16.12
C GLY A 26 2.32 6.40 17.21
N ALA A 27 0.98 6.36 17.30
CA ALA A 27 0.25 7.05 18.35
C ALA A 27 0.58 6.54 19.76
N ALA A 28 0.71 5.21 19.92
CA ALA A 28 1.08 4.61 21.20
C ALA A 28 2.52 4.97 21.61
N VAL A 29 3.45 5.01 20.65
CA VAL A 29 4.84 5.42 20.89
C VAL A 29 4.91 6.89 21.32
N MET A 30 4.24 7.79 20.59
CA MET A 30 4.23 9.22 20.94
C MET A 30 3.57 9.49 22.29
N TRP A 31 2.46 8.80 22.60
CA TRP A 31 1.86 8.90 23.93
C TRP A 31 2.84 8.50 25.04
N SER A 32 3.63 7.45 24.84
CA SER A 32 4.66 7.06 25.80
C SER A 32 5.78 8.08 25.91
N LEU A 33 6.19 8.72 24.82
CA LEU A 33 7.26 9.74 24.81
C LEU A 33 6.81 11.01 25.52
N ASP A 34 5.59 11.47 25.25
CA ASP A 34 4.95 12.61 25.92
C ASP A 34 4.81 12.37 27.43
N ALA A 35 4.43 11.15 27.83
CA ALA A 35 4.35 10.76 29.25
C ALA A 35 5.70 10.85 30.00
N HIS A 36 6.83 10.77 29.28
CA HIS A 36 8.16 10.95 29.84
C HIS A 36 8.67 12.41 29.76
N ASN A 37 7.79 13.38 29.48
CA ASN A 37 8.10 14.80 29.34
C ASN A 37 9.20 15.08 28.31
N MET A 38 9.13 14.44 27.14
CA MET A 38 9.99 14.80 26.02
C MET A 38 9.78 16.28 25.65
N SER A 39 10.86 16.97 25.28
CA SER A 39 10.77 18.36 24.85
C SER A 39 9.95 18.43 23.55
N PHE A 40 9.07 19.43 23.44
CA PHE A 40 8.25 19.68 22.24
C PHE A 40 9.08 19.74 20.95
N MET A 41 10.31 20.29 21.03
CA MET A 41 11.19 20.35 19.86
C MET A 41 11.69 18.97 19.42
N ASP A 42 11.92 18.04 20.34
CA ASP A 42 12.36 16.69 20.00
C ASP A 42 11.21 15.90 19.35
N GLU A 43 9.98 16.07 19.84
CA GLU A 43 8.79 15.51 19.22
C GLU A 43 8.56 16.06 17.80
N LEU A 44 8.71 17.38 17.62
CA LEU A 44 8.60 18.01 16.31
C LEU A 44 9.66 17.48 15.33
N ILE A 45 10.91 17.41 15.77
CA ILE A 45 12.01 16.87 14.96
C ILE A 45 11.75 15.41 14.61
N SER A 46 11.25 14.61 15.56
CA SER A 46 10.94 13.20 15.30
C SER A 46 9.91 13.03 14.18
N ASN A 47 8.85 13.86 14.16
CA ASN A 47 7.84 13.84 13.11
C ASN A 47 8.43 14.22 11.74
N TRP A 48 9.30 15.23 11.70
CA TRP A 48 9.99 15.62 10.48
C TRP A 48 10.96 14.57 9.97
N VAL A 49 11.71 13.91 10.86
CA VAL A 49 12.62 12.83 10.51
C VAL A 49 11.85 11.62 9.99
N LEU A 50 10.75 11.24 10.65
CA LEU A 50 9.87 10.16 10.18
C LEU A 50 9.25 10.48 8.82
N LEU A 51 8.80 11.72 8.61
CA LEU A 51 8.26 12.17 7.33
C LEU A 51 9.32 12.11 6.22
N ALA A 52 10.49 12.72 6.45
CA ALA A 52 11.58 12.74 5.48
C ALA A 52 12.09 11.32 5.17
N GLY A 53 12.27 10.49 6.20
CA GLY A 53 12.64 9.08 6.05
C GLY A 53 11.60 8.30 5.25
N SER A 54 10.31 8.52 5.52
CA SER A 54 9.23 7.88 4.76
C SER A 54 9.25 8.28 3.28
N LEU A 55 9.54 9.54 2.96
CA LEU A 55 9.66 10.03 1.59
C LEU A 55 10.85 9.42 0.85
N LEU A 56 11.99 9.28 1.53
CA LEU A 56 13.18 8.63 0.96
C LEU A 56 12.94 7.15 0.65
N VAL A 57 12.20 6.44 1.49
CA VAL A 57 11.83 5.04 1.25
C VAL A 57 10.70 4.92 0.22
N ALA A 58 9.74 5.85 0.25
CA ALA A 58 8.62 5.84 -0.68
C ALA A 58 9.03 6.20 -2.11
N ALA A 59 9.99 7.12 -2.29
CA ALA A 59 10.45 7.55 -3.61
C ALA A 59 10.82 6.38 -4.56
N PRO A 60 11.76 5.46 -4.21
CA PRO A 60 12.09 4.34 -5.09
C PRO A 60 10.91 3.39 -5.29
N VAL A 61 10.06 3.19 -4.28
CA VAL A 61 8.85 2.36 -4.41
C VAL A 61 7.88 2.96 -5.40
N ILE A 62 7.64 4.27 -5.32
CA ILE A 62 6.76 5.02 -6.24
C ILE A 62 7.33 4.92 -7.66
N PHE A 63 8.62 5.20 -7.87
CA PHE A 63 9.22 5.16 -9.21
C PHE A 63 9.35 3.75 -9.80
N MET A 64 9.49 2.70 -8.98
CA MET A 64 9.68 1.33 -9.47
C MET A 64 8.41 0.48 -9.51
N ARG A 65 7.39 0.81 -8.71
CA ARG A 65 6.16 -0.01 -8.56
C ARG A 65 4.89 0.65 -9.09
N ILE A 66 4.90 1.95 -9.38
CA ILE A 66 3.75 2.60 -10.01
C ILE A 66 3.92 2.48 -11.52
N THR A 67 3.15 1.58 -12.11
CA THR A 67 2.98 1.44 -13.56
C THR A 67 1.57 1.89 -13.91
N ASP A 68 1.38 2.61 -15.03
CA ASP A 68 0.07 3.10 -15.48
C ASP A 68 -0.96 1.99 -15.75
N HIS A 69 -0.50 0.74 -15.84
CA HIS A 69 -1.28 -0.44 -16.14
C HIS A 69 -0.72 -1.60 -15.31
N VAL A 70 -1.59 -2.20 -14.49
CA VAL A 70 -1.30 -3.48 -13.84
C VAL A 70 -1.80 -4.56 -14.80
N THR A 71 -0.92 -5.45 -15.27
CA THR A 71 -1.30 -6.57 -16.14
C THR A 71 -2.23 -7.52 -15.40
N VAL A 72 -3.26 -8.03 -16.09
CA VAL A 72 -4.34 -8.84 -15.50
C VAL A 72 -3.79 -10.07 -14.77
N GLU A 73 -2.64 -10.62 -15.20
CA GLU A 73 -1.97 -11.76 -14.55
C GLU A 73 -1.47 -11.47 -13.11
N GLU A 74 -1.10 -10.24 -12.78
CA GLU A 74 -0.65 -9.89 -11.41
C GLU A 74 -1.82 -9.68 -10.45
N ASP A 75 -2.98 -9.25 -10.95
CA ASP A 75 -4.22 -9.10 -10.16
C ASP A 75 -4.88 -10.47 -9.92
N LEU A 76 -4.69 -11.41 -10.85
CA LEU A 76 -5.21 -12.78 -10.78
C LEU A 76 -4.44 -13.66 -9.79
N LYS A 77 -3.13 -13.43 -9.60
CA LYS A 77 -2.26 -14.27 -8.74
C LYS A 77 -2.65 -14.27 -7.25
N PHE A 78 -3.50 -13.33 -6.83
CA PHE A 78 -3.96 -13.14 -5.46
C PHE A 78 -5.49 -13.08 -5.32
N SER A 79 -6.21 -13.35 -6.41
CA SER A 79 -7.66 -13.54 -6.45
C SER A 79 -7.93 -15.03 -6.62
N ASP A 80 -8.91 -15.59 -5.90
CA ASP A 80 -9.39 -16.97 -6.15
C ASP A 80 -10.16 -17.07 -7.49
N GLY A 81 -10.14 -16.02 -8.33
CA GLY A 81 -10.78 -15.96 -9.64
C GLY A 81 -9.87 -16.48 -10.75
N THR A 82 -10.34 -17.45 -11.52
CA THR A 82 -9.67 -17.93 -12.73
C THR A 82 -9.87 -16.90 -13.86
N LEU A 83 -8.96 -16.80 -14.84
CA LEU A 83 -9.04 -15.92 -16.02
C LEU A 83 -10.41 -15.97 -16.75
N ALA A 84 -11.15 -17.06 -16.56
CA ALA A 84 -12.48 -17.29 -17.08
C ALA A 84 -13.61 -16.49 -16.41
N ASP A 85 -13.43 -16.00 -15.18
CA ASP A 85 -14.50 -15.35 -14.36
C ASP A 85 -14.51 -13.81 -14.45
N VAL A 86 -13.47 -13.21 -15.03
CA VAL A 86 -13.26 -11.75 -15.02
C VAL A 86 -13.31 -11.16 -16.44
N LEU A 87 -13.10 -11.97 -17.48
CA LEU A 87 -13.13 -11.52 -18.88
C LEU A 87 -14.50 -11.80 -19.51
N PRO A 88 -15.15 -10.80 -20.15
CA PRO A 88 -16.34 -11.05 -20.95
C PRO A 88 -16.02 -12.00 -22.12
N GLU A 89 -17.00 -12.81 -22.54
CA GLU A 89 -16.83 -13.77 -23.64
C GLU A 89 -16.33 -13.05 -24.91
N GLY A 90 -15.11 -13.37 -25.36
CA GLY A 90 -14.52 -12.83 -26.60
C GLY A 90 -13.26 -11.97 -26.44
N HIS A 91 -12.69 -11.80 -25.25
CA HIS A 91 -11.46 -11.01 -25.06
C HIS A 91 -10.21 -11.73 -25.61
N ALA A 92 -9.35 -11.02 -26.34
CA ALA A 92 -8.21 -11.58 -27.11
C ALA A 92 -7.21 -12.38 -26.28
N GLU A 93 -7.04 -12.07 -24.99
CA GLU A 93 -6.13 -12.78 -24.07
C GLU A 93 -6.63 -14.18 -23.68
N LYS A 94 -7.91 -14.51 -23.93
CA LYS A 94 -8.45 -15.86 -23.66
C LYS A 94 -7.99 -16.91 -24.69
N SER A 95 -7.50 -16.50 -25.87
CA SER A 95 -7.13 -17.45 -26.93
C SER A 95 -5.63 -17.75 -27.03
N VAL A 96 -4.78 -17.14 -26.20
CA VAL A 96 -3.31 -17.33 -26.27
C VAL A 96 -2.83 -18.44 -25.32
N GLY A 97 -3.70 -18.95 -24.45
CA GLY A 97 -3.40 -20.02 -23.49
C GLY A 97 -4.02 -21.39 -23.79
N ALA A 98 -4.49 -21.63 -25.02
CA ALA A 98 -4.99 -22.94 -25.46
C ALA A 98 -3.88 -23.78 -26.11
#